data_AF-A0A2S6HZ44-F1
#
_entry.id   AF-A0A2S6HZ44-F1
#
_cell.length_a   1.000
_cell.length_b   1.000
_cell.length_c   1.000
_cell.angle_alpha   90.00
_cell.angle_beta   90.00
_cell.angle_gamma   90.00
#
_symmetry.space_group_name_H-M   'P 1'
#
loop_
_entity.id
_entity.type
_entity.pdbx_description
1 polymer ?
#
loop_
_entity_poly.entity_id
_entity_poly.type
_entity_poly.pdbx_seq_one_letter_code
_entity_poly.pdbx_strand_id
1 'polypeptide(L)'
;MNKKILLTIITVSFLAAGCQKAASSDPLQDTESSSVKETQDITISIQSTQESKPSETTMAEKEKETDYMDYFKKNWIRNTDSNFPENGGITFVINGIYNGKLRGEITAVGGSPSYNIDNSQFEGIVDGDTAECVLIDDTRGNEGTLKLTFKSPSEMTAEIKITKKSEDTVMTIPEGKFDFAPNNLKNIEGFEPIENQSFLVDLDSWGKVKFVSGKLTQGNHVPVVFYLTNEEGDIFYEFTNGFPYSVDVEAVSFKDLNNDGLKDIITIVSDQYDGGSGQLIAEVCFQQKDGTFITNSELSQEINDSGNNKDIKTVTSYILNKK
;
A
#
# COMPACT_ATOMS: atom_id res chain seq x y z
N MET A 1 3.42 -26.12 19.87
CA MET A 1 3.22 -24.78 20.47
C MET A 1 3.44 -23.79 19.35
N ASN A 2 2.39 -23.55 18.54
CA ASN A 2 2.53 -22.78 17.32
C ASN A 2 2.36 -21.30 17.68
N LYS A 3 3.49 -20.61 17.86
CA LYS A 3 3.50 -19.14 17.83
C LYS A 3 3.23 -18.75 16.38
N LYS A 4 2.03 -18.29 16.06
CA LYS A 4 1.79 -17.57 14.80
C LYS A 4 2.46 -16.21 14.97
N ILE A 5 3.55 -16.01 14.25
CA ILE A 5 4.22 -14.71 14.17
C ILE A 5 3.46 -13.99 13.06
N LEU A 6 2.79 -12.88 13.41
CA LEU A 6 2.22 -11.97 12.43
C LEU A 6 3.40 -11.38 11.64
N LEU A 7 3.65 -11.92 10.45
CA LEU A 7 4.79 -11.58 9.61
C LEU A 7 4.28 -10.71 8.47
N THR A 8 4.40 -9.40 8.67
CA THR A 8 4.16 -8.41 7.64
C THR A 8 5.20 -8.58 6.55
N ILE A 9 4.77 -8.58 5.29
CA ILE A 9 5.65 -8.37 4.15
C ILE A 9 6.19 -6.95 4.30
N ILE A 10 7.41 -6.85 4.81
CA ILE A 10 8.11 -5.58 4.89
C ILE A 10 8.44 -5.21 3.44
N THR A 11 7.76 -4.21 2.88
CA THR A 11 8.29 -3.45 1.75
C THR A 11 9.51 -2.70 2.29
N VAL A 12 10.67 -3.37 2.26
CA VAL A 12 11.92 -2.77 2.72
C VAL A 12 12.37 -1.79 1.65
N SER A 13 11.96 -0.53 1.79
CA SER A 13 12.53 0.59 1.04
C SER A 13 13.97 0.81 1.51
N PHE A 14 14.94 0.09 0.93
CA PHE A 14 16.34 0.38 1.16
C PHE A 14 16.69 1.76 0.59
N LEU A 15 16.95 2.71 1.49
CA LEU A 15 17.70 3.92 1.16
C LEU A 15 19.10 3.48 0.70
N ALA A 16 19.39 3.67 -0.57
CA ALA A 16 20.75 3.56 -1.08
C ALA A 16 21.63 4.63 -0.41
N ALA A 17 22.34 4.24 0.65
CA ALA A 17 23.47 5.00 1.19
C ALA A 17 24.64 4.91 0.19
N GLY A 18 24.61 5.77 -0.82
CA GLY A 18 25.72 5.94 -1.75
C GLY A 18 26.87 6.71 -1.10
N CYS A 19 27.97 6.00 -0.84
CA CYS A 19 29.25 6.58 -0.46
C CYS A 19 29.69 7.69 -1.43
N GLN A 20 30.00 8.86 -0.88
CA GLN A 20 30.62 9.99 -1.58
C GLN A 20 31.97 9.62 -2.20
N LYS A 21 32.11 9.91 -3.50
CA LYS A 21 33.37 10.41 -4.07
C LYS A 21 33.06 11.50 -5.09
N ALA A 22 33.65 12.67 -4.86
CA ALA A 22 33.48 13.90 -5.63
C ALA A 22 34.26 13.88 -6.96
N ALA A 23 33.69 14.48 -8.01
CA ALA A 23 34.26 15.63 -8.73
C ALA A 23 33.39 16.08 -9.94
N SER A 24 33.05 17.38 -9.93
CA SER A 24 32.65 18.35 -10.98
C SER A 24 32.41 17.93 -12.45
N SER A 25 31.34 18.42 -13.08
CA SER A 25 31.30 19.72 -13.80
C SER A 25 29.94 20.02 -14.47
N ASP A 26 29.52 21.29 -14.36
CA ASP A 26 28.54 22.11 -15.12
C ASP A 26 27.09 21.66 -15.42
N PRO A 27 26.09 22.45 -14.98
CA PRO A 27 24.79 22.57 -15.64
C PRO A 27 24.70 23.88 -16.46
N LEU A 28 24.32 23.74 -17.73
CA LEU A 28 23.94 24.86 -18.61
C LEU A 28 22.63 25.50 -18.10
N GLN A 29 22.73 26.81 -17.84
CA GLN A 29 21.61 27.73 -17.79
C GLN A 29 20.98 27.86 -19.18
N ASP A 30 19.69 28.12 -19.24
CA ASP A 30 19.25 29.28 -20.00
C ASP A 30 17.98 29.92 -19.43
N THR A 31 17.98 31.23 -19.60
CA THR A 31 17.17 32.26 -18.96
C THR A 31 16.02 32.62 -19.88
N GLU A 32 14.90 33.11 -19.35
CA GLU A 32 14.19 34.34 -19.78
C GLU A 32 12.84 34.44 -19.05
N SER A 33 12.66 35.42 -18.16
CA SER A 33 12.27 36.81 -18.42
C SER A 33 10.76 37.01 -18.31
N SER A 34 10.36 37.54 -17.17
CA SER A 34 9.04 38.08 -16.88
C SER A 34 8.80 39.38 -17.66
N SER A 35 7.63 39.50 -18.29
CA SER A 35 7.05 40.80 -18.59
C SER A 35 5.53 40.74 -18.49
N VAL A 36 5.00 41.65 -17.67
CA VAL A 36 3.58 41.87 -17.39
C VAL A 36 3.01 42.78 -18.47
N LYS A 37 1.86 42.42 -19.06
CA LYS A 37 0.90 43.36 -19.65
C LYS A 37 -0.54 42.87 -19.40
N GLU A 38 -1.31 43.68 -18.70
CA GLU A 38 -2.78 43.63 -18.63
C GLU A 38 -3.40 43.87 -20.01
N THR A 39 -4.51 43.21 -20.33
CA THR A 39 -5.66 43.83 -21.03
C THR A 39 -6.93 43.02 -20.73
N GLN A 40 -8.05 43.74 -20.76
CA GLN A 40 -9.38 43.51 -20.18
C GLN A 40 -10.27 42.45 -20.86
N ASP A 41 -11.23 42.00 -20.05
CA ASP A 41 -12.53 41.37 -20.31
C ASP A 41 -13.06 41.32 -21.75
N ILE A 42 -13.40 40.12 -22.21
CA ILE A 42 -14.58 39.88 -23.06
C ILE A 42 -15.27 38.59 -22.59
N THR A 43 -16.41 38.76 -21.90
CA THR A 43 -17.41 37.72 -21.66
C THR A 43 -18.19 37.46 -22.94
N ILE A 44 -18.23 36.22 -23.43
CA ILE A 44 -19.25 35.79 -24.41
C ILE A 44 -19.85 34.46 -23.96
N SER A 45 -21.12 34.56 -23.57
CA SER A 45 -22.06 33.48 -23.30
C SER A 45 -22.68 33.02 -24.63
N ILE A 46 -22.74 31.71 -24.92
CA ILE A 46 -23.60 31.19 -26.01
C ILE A 46 -24.30 29.91 -25.56
N GLN A 47 -25.63 30.00 -25.55
CA GLN A 47 -26.60 28.91 -25.42
C GLN A 47 -26.77 28.14 -26.75
N SER A 48 -26.98 26.83 -26.59
CA SER A 48 -27.93 25.96 -27.30
C SER A 48 -28.35 26.28 -28.74
N THR A 49 -28.09 25.33 -29.65
CA THR A 49 -29.00 25.04 -30.77
C THR A 49 -28.84 23.58 -31.21
N GLN A 50 -29.93 22.79 -31.18
CA GLN A 50 -30.12 21.57 -31.99
C GLN A 50 -30.45 22.04 -33.44
N GLU A 51 -30.24 21.33 -34.55
CA GLU A 51 -30.37 19.91 -34.87
C GLU A 51 -29.86 19.68 -36.33
N SER A 52 -29.17 18.57 -36.64
CA SER A 52 -29.25 17.87 -37.95
C SER A 52 -28.39 16.59 -38.00
N LYS A 53 -29.00 15.45 -38.34
CA LYS A 53 -28.36 14.19 -38.84
C LYS A 53 -28.44 14.18 -40.38
N PRO A 54 -27.80 13.29 -41.17
CA PRO A 54 -26.80 12.25 -40.86
C PRO A 54 -25.60 12.18 -41.85
N SER A 55 -24.52 11.46 -41.49
CA SER A 55 -23.87 10.50 -42.43
C SER A 55 -22.85 9.62 -41.70
N GLU A 56 -22.92 8.30 -41.93
CA GLU A 56 -21.94 7.31 -41.52
C GLU A 56 -20.61 7.53 -42.25
N THR A 57 -19.51 7.67 -41.54
CA THR A 57 -18.17 7.25 -42.00
C THR A 57 -17.27 7.00 -40.80
N THR A 58 -16.90 5.74 -40.61
CA THR A 58 -15.70 5.20 -39.95
C THR A 58 -15.32 5.79 -38.57
N MET A 59 -15.87 5.22 -37.51
CA MET A 59 -15.25 5.32 -36.18
C MET A 59 -13.98 4.45 -36.19
N ALA A 60 -12.83 5.11 -36.16
CA ALA A 60 -11.60 4.49 -35.69
C ALA A 60 -11.86 3.96 -34.27
N GLU A 61 -11.47 2.70 -34.02
CA GLU A 61 -11.37 2.15 -32.66
C GLU A 61 -10.50 3.09 -31.84
N LYS A 62 -11.15 3.87 -30.98
CA LYS A 62 -10.47 4.58 -29.91
C LYS A 62 -10.07 3.47 -28.94
N GLU A 63 -8.80 3.09 -28.93
CA GLU A 63 -8.23 2.19 -27.93
C GLU A 63 -8.77 2.61 -26.56
N LYS A 64 -9.45 1.68 -25.89
CA LYS A 64 -9.90 1.88 -24.53
C LYS A 64 -8.63 1.91 -23.68
N GLU A 65 -8.13 3.11 -23.40
CA GLU A 65 -7.03 3.31 -22.47
C GLU A 65 -7.41 2.63 -21.16
N THR A 66 -6.74 1.52 -20.85
CA THR A 66 -7.00 0.75 -19.62
C THR A 66 -6.66 1.65 -18.45
N ASP A 67 -7.64 1.89 -17.57
CA ASP A 67 -7.37 2.58 -16.31
C ASP A 67 -6.59 1.64 -15.39
N TYR A 68 -5.27 1.79 -15.39
CA TYR A 68 -4.41 0.93 -14.60
C TYR A 68 -4.49 1.20 -13.10
N MET A 69 -5.20 2.24 -12.66
CA MET A 69 -5.41 2.53 -11.23
C MET A 69 -6.13 1.38 -10.53
N ASP A 70 -6.96 0.63 -11.26
CA ASP A 70 -7.65 -0.55 -10.75
C ASP A 70 -6.71 -1.71 -10.34
N TYR A 71 -5.46 -1.70 -10.81
CA TYR A 71 -4.45 -2.72 -10.51
C TYR A 71 -3.41 -2.24 -9.48
N PHE A 72 -3.38 -0.94 -9.24
CA PHE A 72 -2.35 -0.26 -8.47
C PHE A 72 -2.48 -0.55 -6.97
N LYS A 73 -1.33 -0.78 -6.31
CA LYS A 73 -1.20 -0.95 -4.85
C LYS A 73 -2.01 -2.08 -4.21
N LYS A 74 -2.68 -2.92 -4.99
CA LYS A 74 -3.31 -4.16 -4.52
C LYS A 74 -2.23 -5.20 -4.22
N ASN A 75 -2.40 -5.92 -3.11
CA ASN A 75 -1.65 -7.13 -2.84
C ASN A 75 -2.22 -8.28 -3.68
N TRP A 76 -1.59 -8.62 -4.79
CA TRP A 76 -2.05 -9.71 -5.68
C TRP A 76 -1.52 -11.05 -5.19
N ILE A 77 -2.39 -11.93 -4.70
CA ILE A 77 -2.04 -13.26 -4.20
C ILE A 77 -2.44 -14.30 -5.24
N ARG A 78 -1.59 -15.32 -5.43
CA ARG A 78 -1.90 -16.43 -6.33
C ARG A 78 -3.16 -17.17 -5.87
N ASN A 79 -4.08 -17.44 -6.79
CA ASN A 79 -5.41 -17.99 -6.49
C ASN A 79 -5.41 -19.33 -5.76
N THR A 80 -4.33 -20.11 -5.88
CA THR A 80 -4.19 -21.41 -5.20
C THR A 80 -3.64 -21.29 -3.79
N ASP A 81 -3.13 -20.12 -3.40
CA ASP A 81 -2.55 -19.90 -2.09
C ASP A 81 -3.67 -19.54 -1.11
N SER A 82 -3.68 -20.23 0.03
CA SER A 82 -4.65 -20.03 1.10
C SER A 82 -3.92 -19.85 2.42
N ASN A 83 -4.48 -19.02 3.31
CA ASN A 83 -3.89 -18.68 4.59
C ASN A 83 -2.44 -18.17 4.45
N PHE A 84 -2.20 -17.37 3.41
CA PHE A 84 -0.93 -16.70 3.19
C PHE A 84 -0.67 -15.67 4.32
N PRO A 85 0.56 -15.55 4.87
CA PRO A 85 1.79 -16.26 4.49
C PRO A 85 2.04 -17.59 5.24
N GLU A 86 1.13 -18.05 6.10
CA GLU A 86 1.35 -19.22 6.96
C GLU A 86 1.68 -20.51 6.19
N ASN A 87 1.01 -20.73 5.06
CA ASN A 87 1.25 -21.86 4.16
C ASN A 87 2.31 -21.59 3.09
N GLY A 88 2.96 -20.42 3.13
CA GLY A 88 3.76 -19.91 2.04
C GLY A 88 2.91 -19.52 0.83
N GLY A 89 3.57 -18.99 -0.19
CA GLY A 89 2.92 -18.56 -1.42
C GLY A 89 3.70 -17.49 -2.16
N ILE A 90 3.05 -16.86 -3.12
CA ILE A 90 3.59 -15.76 -3.90
C ILE A 90 2.60 -14.60 -3.97
N THR A 91 3.12 -13.40 -3.80
CA THR A 91 2.36 -12.16 -3.96
C THR A 91 3.17 -11.14 -4.76
N PHE A 92 2.49 -10.17 -5.35
CA PHE A 92 3.15 -8.99 -5.87
C PHE A 92 2.27 -7.74 -5.75
N VAL A 93 2.92 -6.58 -5.80
CA VAL A 93 2.29 -5.26 -5.79
C VAL A 93 2.83 -4.43 -6.93
N ILE A 94 1.95 -3.72 -7.62
CA ILE A 94 2.32 -2.71 -8.61
C ILE A 94 2.40 -1.35 -7.92
N ASN A 95 3.60 -0.78 -7.86
CA ASN A 95 3.95 0.45 -7.14
C ASN A 95 4.05 1.68 -8.04
N GLY A 96 3.92 1.53 -9.35
CA GLY A 96 3.81 2.67 -10.27
C GLY A 96 3.52 2.24 -11.69
N ILE A 97 2.59 2.95 -12.35
CA ILE A 97 2.45 2.92 -13.80
C ILE A 97 2.44 4.37 -14.29
N TYR A 98 3.47 4.75 -15.05
CA TYR A 98 3.61 6.11 -15.56
C TYR A 98 4.28 6.10 -16.94
N ASN A 99 3.66 6.78 -17.91
CA ASN A 99 4.13 6.85 -19.31
C ASN A 99 4.48 5.47 -19.90
N GLY A 100 3.60 4.48 -19.69
CA GLY A 100 3.79 3.10 -20.16
C GLY A 100 4.87 2.31 -19.42
N LYS A 101 5.55 2.89 -18.42
CA LYS A 101 6.50 2.17 -17.57
C LYS A 101 5.80 1.67 -16.32
N LEU A 102 6.04 0.42 -15.96
CA LEU A 102 5.52 -0.23 -14.78
C LEU A 102 6.68 -0.54 -13.82
N ARG A 103 6.44 -0.36 -12.52
CA ARG A 103 7.30 -0.87 -11.45
C ARG A 103 6.49 -1.57 -10.36
N GLY A 104 7.08 -2.56 -9.72
CA GLY A 104 6.47 -3.29 -8.62
C GLY A 104 7.46 -4.10 -7.82
N GLU A 105 6.94 -4.88 -6.88
CA GLU A 105 7.69 -5.82 -6.06
C GLU A 105 6.96 -7.16 -6.02
N ILE A 106 7.70 -8.25 -6.14
CA ILE A 106 7.21 -9.62 -6.04
C ILE A 106 7.91 -10.32 -4.88
N THR A 107 7.13 -11.04 -4.09
CA THR A 107 7.57 -11.73 -2.88
C THR A 107 7.11 -13.17 -2.92
N ALA A 108 8.03 -14.10 -2.72
CA ALA A 108 7.73 -15.49 -2.48
C ALA A 108 8.10 -15.85 -1.03
N VAL A 109 7.18 -16.54 -0.35
CA VAL A 109 7.34 -16.95 1.06
C VAL A 109 7.21 -18.47 1.15
N GLY A 110 8.15 -19.12 1.81
CA GLY A 110 8.07 -20.53 2.17
C GLY A 110 7.10 -20.75 3.34
N GLY A 111 6.55 -21.95 3.45
CA GLY A 111 5.65 -22.27 4.57
C GLY A 111 6.32 -22.30 5.94
N SER A 112 5.48 -22.33 6.97
CA SER A 112 5.89 -22.61 8.36
C SER A 112 6.76 -23.88 8.46
N PRO A 113 7.77 -23.94 9.34
CA PRO A 113 8.14 -22.92 10.32
C PRO A 113 9.26 -21.98 9.86
N SER A 114 9.85 -22.22 8.69
CA SER A 114 11.06 -21.50 8.26
C SER A 114 10.77 -20.14 7.66
N TYR A 115 9.62 -19.98 7.00
CA TYR A 115 9.20 -18.73 6.34
C TYR A 115 10.30 -18.10 5.49
N ASN A 116 11.07 -18.91 4.76
CA ASN A 116 12.14 -18.39 3.90
C ASN A 116 11.53 -17.44 2.87
N ILE A 117 12.09 -16.25 2.71
CA ILE A 117 11.56 -15.22 1.80
C ILE A 117 12.52 -15.05 0.63
N ASP A 118 11.98 -14.79 -0.55
CA ASP A 118 12.69 -14.21 -1.69
C ASP A 118 11.89 -13.03 -2.24
N ASN A 119 12.52 -11.87 -2.33
CA ASN A 119 11.93 -10.65 -2.85
C ASN A 119 12.69 -10.19 -4.08
N SER A 120 11.97 -9.66 -5.07
CA SER A 120 12.58 -8.95 -6.19
C SER A 120 11.69 -7.77 -6.57
N GLN A 121 12.33 -6.65 -6.90
CA GLN A 121 11.64 -5.58 -7.61
C GLN A 121 11.45 -5.99 -9.08
N PHE A 122 10.48 -5.39 -9.76
CA PHE A 122 10.35 -5.57 -11.20
C PHE A 122 10.02 -4.27 -11.89
N GLU A 123 10.59 -4.09 -13.07
CA GLU A 123 10.31 -2.96 -13.95
C GLU A 123 10.01 -3.45 -15.35
N GLY A 124 9.08 -2.80 -16.04
CA GLY A 124 8.64 -3.25 -17.35
C GLY A 124 7.93 -2.18 -18.16
N ILE A 125 7.53 -2.58 -19.36
CA ILE A 125 6.76 -1.75 -20.27
C ILE A 125 5.38 -2.36 -20.43
N VAL A 126 4.37 -1.51 -20.29
CA VAL A 126 2.97 -1.84 -20.52
C VAL A 126 2.66 -1.68 -22.00
N ASP A 127 2.03 -2.70 -22.57
CA ASP A 127 1.53 -2.74 -23.94
C ASP A 127 0.13 -3.37 -23.93
N GLY A 128 -0.89 -2.52 -24.06
CA GLY A 128 -2.31 -2.91 -23.98
C GLY A 128 -2.67 -3.61 -22.67
N ASP A 129 -3.07 -4.87 -22.76
CA ASP A 129 -3.46 -5.72 -21.63
C ASP A 129 -2.29 -6.51 -21.02
N THR A 130 -1.05 -6.21 -21.42
CA THR A 130 0.13 -6.89 -20.89
C THR A 130 1.19 -5.93 -20.39
N ALA A 131 2.06 -6.43 -19.51
CA ALA A 131 3.32 -5.78 -19.19
C ALA A 131 4.46 -6.80 -19.22
N GLU A 132 5.50 -6.50 -19.98
CA GLU A 132 6.72 -7.31 -20.03
C GLU A 132 7.74 -6.68 -19.09
N CYS A 133 8.08 -7.39 -18.00
CA CYS A 133 8.95 -6.90 -16.94
C CYS A 133 10.19 -7.77 -16.75
N VAL A 134 11.24 -7.15 -16.23
CA VAL A 134 12.44 -7.82 -15.73
C VAL A 134 12.47 -7.78 -14.20
N LEU A 135 12.91 -8.87 -13.58
CA LEU A 135 13.22 -8.91 -12.16
C LEU A 135 14.55 -8.19 -11.93
N ILE A 136 14.56 -7.30 -10.95
CA ILE A 136 15.71 -6.50 -10.53
C ILE A 136 15.89 -6.61 -9.02
N ASP A 137 17.14 -6.43 -8.57
CA ASP A 137 17.52 -6.42 -7.14
C ASP A 137 16.93 -7.59 -6.33
N ASP A 138 16.95 -8.79 -6.92
CA ASP A 138 16.52 -10.02 -6.25
C ASP A 138 17.38 -10.27 -5.00
N THR A 139 16.73 -10.47 -3.86
CA THR A 139 17.41 -10.60 -2.56
C THR A 139 18.33 -11.80 -2.46
N ARG A 140 18.14 -12.79 -3.35
CA ARG A 140 18.97 -13.99 -3.44
C ARG A 140 19.88 -13.99 -4.66
N GLY A 141 19.82 -12.96 -5.49
CA GLY A 141 20.68 -12.77 -6.66
C GLY A 141 20.22 -13.54 -7.91
N ASN A 142 18.96 -13.96 -7.98
CA ASN A 142 18.37 -14.51 -9.20
C ASN A 142 18.12 -13.41 -10.23
N GLU A 143 18.15 -13.76 -11.52
CA GLU A 143 17.67 -12.89 -12.60
C GLU A 143 16.51 -13.57 -13.30
N GLY A 144 15.52 -12.80 -13.74
CA GLY A 144 14.34 -13.36 -14.37
C GLY A 144 13.45 -12.33 -15.05
N THR A 145 12.34 -12.82 -15.58
CA THR A 145 11.31 -12.02 -16.24
C THR A 145 9.95 -12.30 -15.63
N LEU A 146 9.11 -11.27 -15.60
CA LEU A 146 7.72 -11.31 -15.15
C LEU A 146 6.85 -10.72 -16.26
N LYS A 147 6.02 -11.55 -16.88
CA LYS A 147 4.99 -11.08 -17.82
C LYS A 147 3.65 -11.01 -17.10
N LEU A 148 3.08 -9.82 -16.99
CA LEU A 148 1.74 -9.61 -16.45
C LEU A 148 0.71 -9.56 -17.59
N THR A 149 -0.48 -10.09 -17.33
CA THR A 149 -1.65 -9.99 -18.21
C THR A 149 -2.83 -9.49 -17.38
N PHE A 150 -3.24 -8.25 -17.65
CA PHE A 150 -4.34 -7.54 -17.00
C PHE A 150 -5.67 -8.02 -17.57
N LYS A 151 -6.37 -8.90 -16.85
CA LYS A 151 -7.67 -9.44 -17.32
C LYS A 151 -8.84 -8.58 -16.85
N SER A 152 -8.88 -8.29 -15.55
CA SER A 152 -9.89 -7.43 -14.92
C SER A 152 -9.35 -6.85 -13.61
N PRO A 153 -10.00 -5.84 -13.00
CA PRO A 153 -9.58 -5.29 -11.70
C PRO A 153 -9.42 -6.30 -10.56
N SER A 154 -10.01 -7.49 -10.70
CA SER A 154 -9.96 -8.58 -9.71
C SER A 154 -9.20 -9.83 -10.20
N GLU A 155 -8.67 -9.83 -11.43
CA GLU A 155 -8.01 -10.99 -12.01
C GLU A 155 -6.80 -10.59 -12.84
N MET A 156 -5.66 -11.21 -12.56
CA MET A 156 -4.43 -11.03 -13.32
C MET A 156 -3.72 -12.37 -13.47
N THR A 157 -3.01 -12.54 -14.58
CA THR A 157 -2.10 -13.67 -14.77
C THR A 157 -0.67 -13.18 -14.78
N ALA A 158 0.24 -13.92 -14.16
CA ALA A 158 1.66 -13.69 -14.27
C ALA A 158 2.38 -14.93 -14.80
N GLU A 159 3.28 -14.75 -15.77
CA GLU A 159 4.23 -15.76 -16.21
C GLU A 159 5.65 -15.37 -15.77
N ILE A 160 6.25 -16.21 -14.94
CA ILE A 160 7.54 -15.99 -14.28
C ILE A 160 8.56 -16.97 -14.83
N LYS A 161 9.73 -16.46 -15.21
CA LYS A 161 10.88 -17.26 -15.68
C LYS A 161 12.15 -16.81 -14.98
N ILE A 162 12.93 -17.74 -14.45
CA ILE A 162 14.25 -17.44 -13.91
C ILE A 162 15.28 -17.70 -15.01
N THR A 163 15.88 -16.62 -15.52
CA THR A 163 16.87 -16.66 -16.60
C THR A 163 18.26 -17.01 -16.10
N LYS A 164 18.55 -16.75 -14.82
CA LYS A 164 19.79 -17.13 -14.16
C LYS A 164 19.53 -17.37 -12.68
N LYS A 165 19.92 -18.56 -12.22
CA LYS A 165 19.79 -18.97 -10.81
C LYS A 165 21.03 -18.56 -10.04
N SER A 166 20.84 -18.06 -8.83
CA SER A 166 21.94 -17.81 -7.91
C SER A 166 22.42 -19.11 -7.26
N GLU A 167 23.52 -19.02 -6.50
CA GLU A 167 24.01 -20.14 -5.68
C GLU A 167 23.15 -20.35 -4.42
N ASP A 168 22.40 -19.34 -3.97
CA ASP A 168 21.50 -19.45 -2.82
C ASP A 168 20.15 -20.05 -3.23
N THR A 169 19.96 -21.33 -2.89
CA THR A 169 18.76 -22.09 -3.27
C THR A 169 17.75 -22.24 -2.12
N VAL A 170 17.87 -21.47 -1.04
CA VAL A 170 17.00 -21.64 0.15
C VAL A 170 15.54 -21.26 -0.13
N MET A 171 15.33 -20.28 -1.00
CA MET A 171 14.02 -19.91 -1.56
C MET A 171 14.25 -19.34 -2.97
N THR A 172 13.25 -19.44 -3.83
CA THR A 172 13.27 -18.79 -5.14
C THR A 172 11.85 -18.42 -5.52
N ILE A 173 11.67 -17.28 -6.17
CA ILE A 173 10.40 -16.95 -6.80
C ILE A 173 10.02 -18.08 -7.78
N PRO A 174 8.84 -18.72 -7.63
CA PRO A 174 8.50 -19.90 -8.41
C PRO A 174 8.32 -19.58 -9.90
N GLU A 175 8.92 -20.41 -10.75
CA GLU A 175 8.75 -20.36 -12.20
C GLU A 175 7.39 -20.94 -12.60
N GLY A 176 6.76 -20.35 -13.61
CA GLY A 176 5.50 -20.86 -14.16
C GLY A 176 4.51 -19.76 -14.50
N LYS A 177 3.30 -20.18 -14.87
CA LYS A 177 2.18 -19.31 -15.16
C LYS A 177 1.12 -19.48 -14.07
N PHE A 178 0.77 -18.39 -13.41
CA PHE A 178 -0.14 -18.41 -12.27
C PHE A 178 -1.21 -17.32 -12.42
N ASP A 179 -2.41 -17.61 -11.92
CA ASP A 179 -3.49 -16.63 -11.79
C ASP A 179 -3.50 -16.04 -10.39
N PHE A 180 -3.80 -14.75 -10.32
CA PHE A 180 -3.80 -13.93 -9.12
C PHE A 180 -5.12 -13.17 -8.98
N ALA A 181 -5.49 -12.95 -7.72
CA ALA A 181 -6.57 -12.07 -7.32
C ALA A 181 -6.08 -11.15 -6.20
N PRO A 182 -6.69 -9.98 -6.01
CA PRO A 182 -6.38 -9.13 -4.88
C PRO A 182 -6.65 -9.86 -3.56
N ASN A 183 -5.75 -9.71 -2.60
CA ASN A 183 -6.01 -10.08 -1.23
C ASN A 183 -7.22 -9.28 -0.75
N ASN A 184 -8.16 -9.94 -0.09
CA ASN A 184 -9.43 -9.32 0.27
C ASN A 184 -9.81 -9.73 1.68
N LEU A 185 -10.39 -8.79 2.43
CA LEU A 185 -10.80 -9.00 3.83
C LEU A 185 -11.68 -10.24 4.01
N LYS A 186 -12.54 -10.57 3.04
CA LYS A 186 -13.42 -11.75 3.11
C LYS A 186 -12.69 -13.09 3.13
N ASN A 187 -11.43 -13.10 2.69
CA ASN A 187 -10.59 -14.30 2.65
C ASN A 187 -9.75 -14.45 3.92
N ILE A 188 -9.76 -13.47 4.83
CA ILE A 188 -9.04 -13.54 6.09
C ILE A 188 -9.88 -14.35 7.08
N GLU A 189 -9.38 -15.53 7.42
CA GLU A 189 -10.07 -16.42 8.38
C GLU A 189 -10.24 -15.75 9.75
N GLY A 190 -11.49 -15.69 10.23
CA GLY A 190 -11.81 -15.11 11.54
C GLY A 190 -11.77 -13.58 11.58
N PHE A 191 -11.68 -12.89 10.45
CA PHE A 191 -11.75 -11.44 10.43
C PHE A 191 -13.18 -10.95 10.72
N GLU A 192 -13.30 -10.08 11.71
CA GLU A 192 -14.54 -9.39 12.08
C GLU A 192 -14.32 -7.88 12.06
N PRO A 193 -14.99 -7.11 11.17
CA PRO A 193 -14.81 -5.67 11.10
C PRO A 193 -15.46 -4.94 12.29
N ILE A 194 -14.80 -3.88 12.75
CA ILE A 194 -15.33 -2.92 13.71
C ILE A 194 -15.87 -1.73 12.91
N GLU A 195 -17.11 -1.85 12.43
CA GLU A 195 -17.68 -0.89 11.46
C GLU A 195 -17.78 0.54 12.00
N ASN A 196 -18.04 0.72 13.30
CA ASN A 196 -18.07 2.05 13.92
C ASN A 196 -16.68 2.69 14.11
N GLN A 197 -15.60 1.93 13.84
CA GLN A 197 -14.21 2.39 13.83
C GLN A 197 -13.57 2.19 12.45
N SER A 198 -14.38 2.12 11.41
CA SER A 198 -13.95 1.98 10.02
C SER A 198 -14.50 3.13 9.19
N PHE A 199 -13.65 3.81 8.43
CA PHE A 199 -13.97 5.11 7.86
C PHE A 199 -13.51 5.22 6.41
N LEU A 200 -14.34 5.81 5.56
CA LEU A 200 -13.88 6.36 4.29
C LEU A 200 -13.01 7.59 4.58
N VAL A 201 -11.80 7.61 4.05
CA VAL A 201 -10.82 8.66 4.31
C VAL A 201 -10.09 9.02 3.01
N ASP A 202 -9.76 10.30 2.87
CA ASP A 202 -8.91 10.82 1.80
C ASP A 202 -7.49 11.03 2.36
N LEU A 203 -6.59 10.09 2.05
CA LEU A 203 -5.21 10.07 2.53
C LEU A 203 -4.28 10.54 1.42
N ASP A 204 -3.30 11.38 1.76
CA ASP A 204 -2.61 12.21 0.77
C ASP A 204 -1.80 11.37 -0.25
N SER A 205 -1.21 10.26 0.18
CA SER A 205 -0.49 9.32 -0.71
C SER A 205 -1.36 8.20 -1.30
N TRP A 206 -2.64 8.10 -0.91
CA TRP A 206 -3.53 6.98 -1.25
C TRP A 206 -4.82 7.41 -1.95
N GLY A 207 -5.18 8.69 -1.90
CA GLY A 207 -6.49 9.17 -2.30
C GLY A 207 -7.60 8.62 -1.40
N LYS A 208 -8.76 8.36 -2.01
CA LYS A 208 -9.94 7.85 -1.31
C LYS A 208 -9.82 6.35 -1.06
N VAL A 209 -9.74 5.96 0.20
CA VAL A 209 -9.67 4.57 0.66
C VAL A 209 -10.58 4.37 1.87
N LYS A 210 -10.90 3.11 2.20
CA LYS A 210 -11.51 2.77 3.49
C LYS A 210 -10.40 2.35 4.45
N PHE A 211 -10.27 3.05 5.57
CA PHE A 211 -9.54 2.54 6.73
C PHE A 211 -10.46 1.57 7.47
N VAL A 212 -10.03 0.34 7.62
CA VAL A 212 -10.82 -0.73 8.25
C VAL A 212 -10.14 -1.17 9.53
N SER A 213 -10.84 -1.03 10.66
CA SER A 213 -10.47 -1.67 11.92
C SER A 213 -11.18 -3.02 12.03
N GLY A 214 -10.53 -4.02 12.59
CA GLY A 214 -11.15 -5.33 12.81
C GLY A 214 -10.45 -6.15 13.88
N LYS A 215 -10.95 -7.36 14.11
CA LYS A 215 -10.37 -8.37 14.99
C LYS A 215 -10.16 -9.68 14.25
N LEU A 216 -9.13 -10.43 14.63
CA LEU A 216 -8.99 -11.83 14.24
C LEU A 216 -9.48 -12.72 15.38
N THR A 217 -10.68 -13.28 15.24
CA THR A 217 -11.34 -14.06 16.31
C THR A 217 -10.99 -15.54 16.27
N GLN A 218 -10.30 -15.99 15.21
CA GLN A 218 -9.81 -17.35 15.12
C GLN A 218 -8.44 -17.52 15.79
N GLY A 219 -8.44 -18.13 16.97
CA GLY A 219 -7.23 -18.48 17.71
C GLY A 219 -7.41 -18.36 19.22
N ASN A 220 -6.32 -18.56 19.96
CA ASN A 220 -6.28 -18.33 21.41
C ASN A 220 -6.00 -16.87 21.77
N HIS A 221 -5.76 -16.03 20.77
CA HIS A 221 -5.46 -14.61 20.88
C HIS A 221 -6.35 -13.86 19.91
N VAL A 222 -6.96 -12.77 20.38
CA VAL A 222 -7.83 -11.92 19.56
C VAL A 222 -7.14 -10.57 19.38
N PRO A 223 -6.24 -10.43 18.39
CA PRO A 223 -5.62 -9.15 18.07
C PRO A 223 -6.62 -8.23 17.36
N VAL A 224 -6.40 -6.92 17.50
CA VAL A 224 -6.94 -5.94 16.57
C VAL A 224 -6.02 -5.81 15.36
N VAL A 225 -6.62 -5.58 14.20
CA VAL A 225 -5.94 -5.43 12.91
C VAL A 225 -6.52 -4.23 12.18
N PHE A 226 -5.68 -3.58 11.37
CA PHE A 226 -6.09 -2.41 10.58
C PHE A 226 -5.63 -2.57 9.14
N TYR A 227 -6.45 -2.10 8.21
CA TYR A 227 -6.19 -2.18 6.78
C TYR A 227 -6.58 -0.88 6.06
N LEU A 228 -5.91 -0.59 4.95
CA LEU A 228 -6.46 0.26 3.89
C LEU A 228 -7.05 -0.63 2.81
N THR A 229 -8.27 -0.33 2.37
CA THR A 229 -8.96 -1.09 1.32
C THR A 229 -9.66 -0.19 0.30
N ASN A 230 -10.04 -0.77 -0.83
CA ASN A 230 -11.14 -0.22 -1.64
C ASN A 230 -12.51 -0.54 -1.02
N GLU A 231 -13.59 -0.13 -1.70
CA GLU A 231 -14.97 -0.38 -1.26
C GLU A 231 -15.36 -1.87 -1.28
N GLU A 232 -14.69 -2.68 -2.11
CA GLU A 232 -14.92 -4.12 -2.25
C GLU A 232 -14.15 -4.96 -1.21
N GLY A 233 -13.32 -4.31 -0.39
CA GLY A 233 -12.49 -4.94 0.64
C GLY A 233 -11.15 -5.50 0.13
N ASP A 234 -10.73 -5.16 -1.09
CA ASP A 234 -9.39 -5.47 -1.57
C ASP A 234 -8.37 -4.68 -0.77
N ILE A 235 -7.36 -5.37 -0.26
CA ILE A 235 -6.39 -4.84 0.68
C ILE A 235 -5.26 -4.17 -0.07
N PHE A 236 -5.06 -2.90 0.27
CA PHE A 236 -4.00 -2.03 -0.24
C PHE A 236 -2.83 -1.92 0.73
N TYR A 237 -3.13 -1.94 2.03
CA TYR A 237 -2.13 -1.81 3.08
C TYR A 237 -2.60 -2.57 4.32
N GLU A 238 -1.68 -3.25 4.99
CA GLU A 238 -1.89 -3.87 6.30
C GLU A 238 -0.99 -3.16 7.31
N PHE A 239 -1.58 -2.66 8.39
CA PHE A 239 -0.81 -1.95 9.42
C PHE A 239 -0.22 -2.93 10.43
N THR A 240 1.05 -2.76 10.73
CA THR A 240 1.64 -3.28 11.96
C THR A 240 1.23 -2.38 13.12
N ASN A 241 0.77 -3.00 14.21
CA ASN A 241 0.46 -2.28 15.43
C ASN A 241 1.08 -2.99 16.63
N GLY A 242 1.42 -2.22 17.66
CA GLY A 242 2.02 -2.69 18.91
C GLY A 242 1.00 -3.00 20.00
N PHE A 243 -0.29 -3.09 19.68
CA PHE A 243 -1.33 -3.26 20.69
C PHE A 243 -1.28 -4.66 21.33
N PRO A 244 -1.62 -4.77 22.63
CA PRO A 244 -1.80 -6.07 23.26
C PRO A 244 -2.99 -6.83 22.65
N TYR A 245 -3.03 -8.13 22.91
CA TYR A 245 -4.21 -8.93 22.58
C TYR A 245 -5.38 -8.57 23.49
N SER A 246 -6.60 -8.83 23.00
CA SER A 246 -7.84 -8.57 23.73
C SER A 246 -8.02 -7.10 24.08
N VAL A 247 -7.97 -6.25 23.06
CA VAL A 247 -8.30 -4.82 23.17
C VAL A 247 -9.55 -4.49 22.35
N ASP A 248 -10.21 -3.39 22.71
CA ASP A 248 -11.28 -2.77 21.91
C ASP A 248 -10.80 -1.45 21.31
N VAL A 249 -11.18 -1.17 20.06
CA VAL A 249 -10.84 0.10 19.40
C VAL A 249 -11.81 1.18 19.86
N GLU A 250 -11.29 2.19 20.56
CA GLU A 250 -12.07 3.28 21.16
C GLU A 250 -12.16 4.49 20.24
N ALA A 251 -11.08 4.82 19.54
CA ALA A 251 -11.07 5.94 18.60
C ALA A 251 -10.00 5.76 17.52
N VAL A 252 -10.31 6.26 16.32
CA VAL A 252 -9.37 6.46 15.23
C VAL A 252 -9.49 7.89 14.72
N SER A 253 -8.38 8.52 14.37
CA SER A 253 -8.35 9.86 13.79
C SER A 253 -7.28 10.00 12.72
N PHE A 254 -7.57 10.82 11.72
CA PHE A 254 -6.68 11.11 10.59
C PHE A 254 -6.35 12.60 10.58
N LYS A 255 -5.08 12.96 10.81
CA LYS A 255 -4.65 14.35 10.92
C LYS A 255 -3.17 14.49 10.60
N ASP A 256 -2.78 15.57 9.96
CA ASP A 256 -1.37 15.95 9.83
C ASP A 256 -0.84 16.43 11.20
N LEU A 257 0.02 15.63 11.83
CA LEU A 257 0.56 15.88 13.18
C LEU A 257 1.97 16.46 13.11
N ASN A 258 2.74 16.08 12.08
CA ASN A 258 4.12 16.53 11.89
C ASN A 258 4.24 17.79 11.00
N ASN A 259 3.15 18.26 10.38
CA ASN A 259 3.05 19.36 9.41
C ASN A 259 3.80 19.09 8.09
N ASP A 260 3.82 17.85 7.61
CA ASP A 260 4.43 17.50 6.32
C ASP A 260 3.43 17.50 5.15
N GLY A 261 2.17 17.80 5.42
CA GLY A 261 1.08 17.79 4.44
C GLY A 261 0.45 16.42 4.22
N LEU A 262 0.86 15.39 4.96
CA LEU A 262 0.30 14.03 4.92
C LEU A 262 -0.49 13.76 6.21
N LYS A 263 -1.67 13.15 6.07
CA LYS A 263 -2.46 12.75 7.25
C LYS A 263 -1.83 11.53 7.91
N ASP A 264 -1.51 11.70 9.18
CA ASP A 264 -1.11 10.65 10.11
C ASP A 264 -2.33 10.03 10.78
N ILE A 265 -2.13 8.89 11.42
CA ILE A 265 -3.19 8.12 12.07
C ILE A 265 -2.93 8.06 13.58
N ILE A 266 -3.95 8.39 14.36
CA ILE A 266 -3.99 8.13 15.80
C ILE A 266 -5.02 7.02 16.03
N THR A 267 -4.60 5.97 16.72
CA THR A 267 -5.49 4.90 17.17
C THR A 267 -5.43 4.83 18.69
N ILE A 268 -6.59 4.77 19.34
CA ILE A 268 -6.72 4.53 20.78
C ILE A 268 -7.50 3.24 20.98
N VAL A 269 -6.95 2.34 21.79
CA VAL A 269 -7.60 1.10 22.20
C VAL A 269 -7.74 1.05 23.73
N SER A 270 -8.64 0.22 24.23
CA SER A 270 -8.80 -0.09 25.64
C SER A 270 -8.41 -1.55 25.92
N ASP A 271 -7.66 -1.78 26.99
CA ASP A 271 -7.33 -3.13 27.46
C ASP A 271 -8.58 -3.84 28.02
N GLN A 272 -8.97 -4.96 27.40
CA GLN A 272 -10.13 -5.78 27.77
C GLN A 272 -9.74 -7.17 28.31
N TYR A 273 -8.48 -7.37 28.68
CA TYR A 273 -8.09 -8.61 29.37
C TYR A 273 -8.91 -8.78 30.67
N ASP A 274 -9.23 -10.01 31.05
CA ASP A 274 -9.99 -10.27 32.29
C ASP A 274 -9.19 -9.84 33.52
N GLY A 275 -9.74 -8.92 34.31
CA GLY A 275 -9.03 -8.21 35.38
C GLY A 275 -8.09 -7.09 34.91
N GLY A 276 -8.13 -6.75 33.62
CA GLY A 276 -7.46 -5.61 33.01
C GLY A 276 -7.96 -4.28 33.57
N SER A 277 -7.12 -3.25 33.47
CA SER A 277 -7.37 -1.94 34.07
C SER A 277 -8.37 -1.08 33.27
N GLY A 278 -8.80 -1.53 32.08
CA GLY A 278 -9.48 -0.67 31.11
C GLY A 278 -8.60 0.46 30.61
N GLN A 279 -7.27 0.30 30.76
CA GLN A 279 -6.31 1.35 30.40
C GLN A 279 -6.35 1.60 28.90
N LEU A 280 -6.42 2.88 28.56
CA LEU A 280 -6.30 3.33 27.18
C LEU A 280 -4.84 3.23 26.74
N ILE A 281 -4.64 2.88 25.48
CA ILE A 281 -3.34 2.81 24.83
C ILE A 281 -3.49 3.53 23.49
N ALA A 282 -2.69 4.57 23.29
CA ALA A 282 -2.61 5.31 22.04
C ALA A 282 -1.40 4.85 21.23
N GLU A 283 -1.57 4.73 19.91
CA GLU A 283 -0.51 4.55 18.92
C GLU A 283 -0.64 5.61 17.83
N VAL A 284 0.51 6.10 17.35
CA VAL A 284 0.60 7.11 16.30
C VAL A 284 1.43 6.60 15.13
N CYS A 285 0.83 6.62 13.94
CA CYS A 285 1.45 6.17 12.69
C CYS A 285 1.57 7.35 11.72
N PHE A 286 2.80 7.67 11.31
CA PHE A 286 3.09 8.77 10.39
C PHE A 286 3.11 8.31 8.95
N GLN A 287 2.34 8.95 8.09
CA GLN A 287 2.35 8.64 6.66
C GLN A 287 3.65 9.15 6.02
N GLN A 288 4.23 8.33 5.13
CA GLN A 288 5.41 8.70 4.34
C GLN A 288 5.00 9.03 2.91
N LYS A 289 5.87 9.75 2.18
CA LYS A 289 5.61 10.17 0.78
C LYS A 289 5.43 9.03 -0.21
N ASP A 290 5.97 7.85 0.09
CA ASP A 290 5.80 6.64 -0.71
C ASP A 290 4.48 5.90 -0.39
N GLY A 291 3.71 6.40 0.58
CA GLY A 291 2.47 5.82 1.07
C GLY A 291 2.64 4.83 2.22
N THR A 292 3.86 4.50 2.63
CA THR A 292 4.07 3.66 3.82
C THR A 292 3.69 4.42 5.09
N PHE A 293 3.52 3.67 6.19
CA PHE A 293 3.25 4.24 7.51
C PHE A 293 4.31 3.79 8.50
N ILE A 294 4.85 4.73 9.27
CA ILE A 294 5.85 4.47 10.31
C ILE A 294 5.21 4.72 11.68
N THR A 295 5.09 3.66 12.47
CA THR A 295 4.68 3.77 13.87
C THR A 295 5.81 4.37 14.70
N ASN A 296 5.53 5.47 15.39
CA ASN A 296 6.49 6.05 16.33
C ASN A 296 6.25 5.48 17.73
N SER A 297 6.87 4.33 18.04
CA SER A 297 6.69 3.64 19.31
C SER A 297 7.18 4.46 20.51
N GLU A 298 8.27 5.23 20.36
CA GLU A 298 8.79 6.10 21.43
C GLU A 298 7.79 7.20 21.78
N LEU A 299 7.27 7.91 20.77
CA LEU A 299 6.25 8.93 20.97
C LEU A 299 4.97 8.35 21.57
N SER A 300 4.54 7.19 21.08
CA SER A 300 3.35 6.50 21.59
C SER A 300 3.53 6.13 23.06
N GLN A 301 4.70 5.61 23.44
CA GLN A 301 5.04 5.31 24.83
C GLN A 301 4.99 6.56 25.71
N GLU A 302 5.58 7.68 25.28
CA GLU A 302 5.54 8.93 26.04
C GLU A 302 4.12 9.48 26.24
N ILE A 303 3.26 9.39 25.21
CA ILE A 303 1.85 9.80 25.29
C ILE A 303 1.12 8.94 26.34
N ASN A 304 1.37 7.63 26.32
CA ASN A 304 0.75 6.67 27.24
C ASN A 304 1.23 6.88 28.68
N ASP A 305 2.55 7.02 28.90
CA ASP A 305 3.14 7.20 30.24
C ASP A 305 2.76 8.52 30.88
N SER A 306 2.58 9.57 30.08
CA SER A 306 2.13 10.88 30.55
C SER A 306 0.61 10.97 30.77
N GLY A 307 -0.15 9.93 30.40
CA GLY A 307 -1.61 9.90 30.53
C GLY A 307 -2.34 10.83 29.55
N ASN A 308 -1.70 11.19 28.43
CA ASN A 308 -2.27 12.02 27.37
C ASN A 308 -3.02 11.21 26.30
N ASN A 309 -3.22 9.92 26.53
CA ASN A 309 -3.91 8.95 25.68
C ASN A 309 -5.43 8.84 25.90
N LYS A 310 -6.02 9.79 26.64
CA LYS A 310 -7.43 9.71 27.06
C LYS A 310 -8.44 9.94 25.94
N ASP A 311 -8.04 10.72 24.95
CA ASP A 311 -8.86 11.06 23.79
C ASP A 311 -7.96 11.65 22.67
N ILE A 312 -8.49 11.67 21.45
CA ILE A 312 -7.80 12.17 20.25
C ILE A 312 -7.30 13.60 20.41
N LYS A 313 -8.08 14.47 21.06
CA LYS A 313 -7.74 15.90 21.22
C LYS A 313 -6.53 16.05 22.13
N THR A 314 -6.47 15.28 23.21
CA THR A 314 -5.36 15.27 24.16
C THR A 314 -4.09 14.73 23.51
N VAL A 315 -4.16 13.61 22.78
CA VAL A 315 -3.03 13.08 21.99
C VAL A 315 -2.52 14.11 20.98
N THR A 316 -3.43 14.67 20.19
CA THR A 316 -3.10 15.69 19.20
C THR A 316 -2.41 16.91 19.82
N SER A 317 -2.94 17.39 20.95
CA SER A 317 -2.38 18.55 21.65
C SER A 317 -0.98 18.26 22.19
N TYR A 318 -0.75 17.05 22.72
CA TYR A 318 0.55 16.62 23.20
C TYR A 318 1.61 16.68 22.08
N ILE A 319 1.28 16.12 20.91
CA ILE A 319 2.21 16.06 19.77
C ILE A 319 2.50 17.46 19.22
N LEU A 320 1.48 18.29 19.04
CA LEU A 320 1.65 19.64 18.49
C LEU A 320 2.43 20.57 19.42
N ASN A 321 2.36 20.35 20.74
CA ASN A 321 3.07 21.16 21.74
C ASN A 321 4.51 20.67 22.04
N LYS A 322 4.92 19.52 21.51
CA LYS A 322 6.29 18.98 21.70
C LYS A 322 7.32 19.64 20.76
N LYS A 323 6.86 20.44 19.79
CA LYS A 323 7.71 21.13 18.80
C LYS A 323 8.39 22.38 19.37
#